data_AF-A0A4V6T469-F1
#
_entry.id   AF-A0A4V6T469-F1
#
_cell.length_a   1.000
_cell.length_b   1.000
_cell.length_c   1.000
_cell.angle_alpha   90.00
_cell.angle_beta   90.00
_cell.angle_gamma   90.00
#
_symmetry.space_group_name_H-M   'P 1'
#
loop_
_entity.id
_entity.type
_entity.pdbx_description
1 polymer ?
#
loop_
_entity_poly.entity_id
_entity_poly.type
_entity_poly.pdbx_seq_one_letter_code
_entity_poly.pdbx_strand_id
1 'polypeptide(L)'
;MRFRSVFFGAASRAKLGTPAQQQRFRRTYSHLRRPDSERPSFGIAFDIDGVILRGRTPIGGSPQALRRLYDADGSLKVVQGHSPFQRLVSRFENELIVAIGKGEPAAVMLEYGFKKVLSIDDYASYFNDIDPLSQYKSWGLKHSYERNYNSKGLQPKYDVYSERVKGAFVVSDPVDWGRDIQAVFPSERLGMGAFRIGLESIYNSIHSSPLEYTSFGKPNPFVFKNAESILTKLVTHMCQVKETMMGEKCAFNTIYMIGDNPKVDINGAKKAGHPWFSILTRTGVFRSKDNHEQYPADLVVDTVGDAIDFILKKECT
;
A
#
# COMPACT_ATOMS: atom_id res chain seq x y z
N MET A 1 -4.27 -12.80 0.75
CA MET A 1 -3.68 -11.73 -0.10
C MET A 1 -3.69 -10.39 0.66
N ARG A 2 -2.53 -9.90 1.12
CA ARG A 2 -2.34 -8.59 1.74
C ARG A 2 -2.05 -7.60 0.63
N PHE A 3 -3.06 -6.84 0.22
CA PHE A 3 -2.87 -5.80 -0.78
C PHE A 3 -2.09 -4.64 -0.16
N ARG A 4 -0.82 -4.57 -0.50
CA ARG A 4 0.02 -3.40 -0.27
C ARG A 4 0.72 -3.17 -1.60
N SER A 5 0.33 -2.12 -2.31
CA SER A 5 1.13 -1.65 -3.43
C SER A 5 2.25 -0.74 -2.88
N VAL A 6 3.40 -0.65 -3.55
CA VAL A 6 4.52 0.23 -3.18
C VAL A 6 4.93 1.02 -4.41
N PHE A 7 4.98 2.35 -4.35
CA PHE A 7 5.17 3.21 -5.52
C PHE A 7 6.46 4.06 -5.48
N PHE A 8 7.19 4.25 -6.59
CA PHE A 8 8.51 4.92 -6.66
C PHE A 8 8.57 6.04 -7.70
N GLY A 9 9.52 6.97 -7.54
CA GLY A 9 10.06 7.81 -8.62
C GLY A 9 11.57 7.75 -8.57
N ALA A 10 12.23 7.35 -9.66
CA ALA A 10 13.69 7.26 -9.72
C ALA A 10 14.27 8.52 -10.40
N ALA A 11 15.35 9.07 -9.84
CA ALA A 11 16.17 10.09 -10.48
C ALA A 11 17.32 9.42 -11.25
N SER A 12 17.62 9.93 -12.46
CA SER A 12 18.74 9.47 -13.29
C SER A 12 20.08 9.78 -12.59
N ARG A 13 21.01 8.81 -12.53
CA ARG A 13 22.34 8.99 -11.92
C ARG A 13 23.32 9.60 -12.92
N ALA A 14 23.91 10.73 -12.55
CA ALA A 14 25.07 11.31 -13.22
C ALA A 14 26.32 10.39 -13.12
N LYS A 15 27.10 10.32 -14.20
CA LYS A 15 28.28 9.45 -14.36
C LYS A 15 29.35 9.72 -13.28
N LEU A 16 29.84 8.68 -12.61
CA LEU A 16 30.98 8.75 -11.70
C LEU A 16 32.29 8.99 -12.46
N GLY A 17 32.96 10.11 -12.20
CA GLY A 17 34.38 10.33 -12.52
C GLY A 17 35.29 9.97 -11.34
N THR A 18 36.46 9.41 -11.65
CA THR A 18 37.51 8.94 -10.72
C THR A 18 38.16 10.05 -9.88
N PRO A 19 38.71 9.77 -8.68
CA PRO A 19 39.28 10.80 -7.81
C PRO A 19 40.76 11.07 -8.10
N ALA A 20 41.13 12.33 -8.26
CA ALA A 20 42.52 12.78 -8.18
C ALA A 20 42.64 14.04 -7.28
N GLN A 21 43.48 13.86 -6.26
CA GLN A 21 44.27 14.78 -5.41
C GLN A 21 43.89 16.26 -5.19
N GLN A 22 44.03 16.64 -3.92
CA GLN A 22 43.83 17.96 -3.31
C GLN A 22 44.68 19.08 -3.93
N GLN A 23 44.08 20.26 -4.13
CA GLN A 23 44.72 21.55 -3.84
C GLN A 23 43.68 22.64 -3.55
N ARG A 24 43.90 23.37 -2.45
CA ARG A 24 43.13 24.54 -2.02
C ARG A 24 43.34 25.69 -3.01
N PHE A 25 42.28 26.16 -3.65
CA PHE A 25 42.19 27.54 -4.13
C PHE A 25 40.84 28.15 -3.76
N ARG A 26 40.88 29.22 -2.96
CA ARG A 26 39.77 30.17 -2.81
C ARG A 26 39.58 30.86 -4.16
N ARG A 27 38.47 30.58 -4.87
CA ARG A 27 37.95 31.45 -5.94
C ARG A 27 36.43 31.51 -5.87
N THR A 28 35.97 32.75 -5.76
CA THR A 28 34.68 33.36 -6.06
C THR A 28 33.61 32.41 -6.61
N TYR A 29 32.48 32.31 -5.90
CA TYR A 29 31.28 31.57 -6.34
C TYR A 29 30.64 32.26 -7.54
N SER A 30 31.16 31.99 -8.74
CA SER A 30 30.37 32.12 -9.96
C SER A 30 29.47 30.88 -10.07
N HIS A 31 28.23 31.14 -10.47
CA HIS A 31 27.14 30.19 -10.71
C HIS A 31 27.59 28.85 -11.32
N LEU A 32 27.87 27.86 -10.47
CA LEU A 32 27.78 26.47 -10.87
C LEU A 32 26.30 26.13 -10.91
N ARG A 33 25.73 26.16 -12.12
CA ARG A 33 24.46 25.51 -12.43
C ARG A 33 24.53 24.10 -11.82
N ARG A 34 23.66 23.82 -10.85
CA ARG A 34 23.31 22.43 -10.54
C ARG A 34 22.92 21.79 -11.88
N PRO A 35 23.37 20.57 -12.20
CA PRO A 35 22.74 19.84 -13.29
C PRO A 35 21.25 19.83 -12.95
N ASP A 36 20.43 20.36 -13.86
CA ASP A 36 18.98 20.35 -13.73
C ASP A 36 18.60 18.94 -13.28
N SER A 37 18.01 18.81 -12.08
CA SER A 37 17.61 17.48 -11.61
C SER A 37 16.47 17.05 -12.52
N GLU A 38 16.81 16.28 -13.56
CA GLU A 38 15.83 15.78 -14.51
C GLU A 38 14.72 15.09 -13.72
N ARG A 39 13.52 15.59 -13.94
CA ARG A 39 12.31 15.11 -13.31
C ARG A 39 12.18 13.60 -13.53
N PRO A 40 11.79 12.81 -12.51
CA PRO A 40 11.50 11.39 -12.70
C PRO A 40 10.50 11.17 -13.84
N SER A 41 10.92 10.46 -14.89
CA SER A 41 10.11 10.17 -16.08
C SER A 41 9.15 9.00 -15.86
N PHE A 42 9.48 8.11 -14.91
CA PHE A 42 8.71 6.90 -14.64
C PHE A 42 8.54 6.64 -13.14
N GLY A 43 7.52 5.84 -12.83
CA GLY A 43 7.31 5.28 -11.51
C GLY A 43 7.21 3.77 -11.53
N ILE A 44 7.43 3.13 -10.40
CA ILE A 44 7.22 1.68 -10.23
C ILE A 44 6.16 1.47 -9.17
N ALA A 45 5.43 0.37 -9.22
CA ALA A 45 4.37 -0.03 -8.30
C ALA A 45 4.45 -1.55 -8.08
N PHE A 46 4.77 -2.06 -6.89
CA PHE A 46 4.79 -3.51 -6.65
C PHE A 46 3.61 -3.97 -5.80
N ASP A 47 2.94 -5.07 -6.12
CA ASP A 47 2.31 -5.88 -5.07
C ASP A 47 3.37 -6.45 -4.11
N ILE A 48 2.98 -6.81 -2.88
CA ILE A 48 3.92 -7.37 -1.91
C ILE A 48 3.85 -8.90 -1.85
N ASP A 49 2.65 -9.45 -1.68
CA ASP A 49 2.48 -10.88 -1.44
C ASP A 49 2.60 -11.62 -2.78
N GLY A 50 3.54 -12.54 -2.92
CA GLY A 50 3.75 -13.26 -4.18
C GLY A 50 4.64 -12.52 -5.17
N VAL A 51 5.05 -11.28 -4.89
CA VAL A 51 6.01 -10.51 -5.70
C VAL A 51 7.29 -10.21 -4.90
N ILE A 52 7.17 -9.55 -3.74
CA ILE A 52 8.29 -9.19 -2.88
C ILE A 52 8.50 -10.24 -1.78
N LEU A 53 7.42 -10.74 -1.18
CA LEU A 53 7.43 -11.66 -0.05
C LEU A 53 6.51 -12.86 -0.30
N ARG A 54 6.87 -14.02 0.23
CA ARG A 54 5.97 -15.15 0.47
C ARG A 54 5.92 -15.42 1.98
N GLY A 55 4.82 -15.03 2.62
CA GLY A 55 4.73 -15.03 4.07
C GLY A 55 5.70 -14.02 4.68
N ARG A 56 6.78 -14.50 5.33
CA ARG A 56 7.86 -13.66 5.88
C ARG A 56 9.16 -13.74 5.07
N THR A 57 9.19 -14.57 4.03
CA THR A 57 10.41 -14.87 3.28
C THR A 57 10.44 -14.01 2.02
N PRO A 58 11.51 -13.21 1.79
CA PRO A 58 11.71 -12.54 0.51
C PRO A 58 11.83 -13.54 -0.65
N ILE A 59 11.25 -13.20 -1.81
CA ILE A 59 11.22 -14.05 -3.00
C ILE A 59 11.65 -13.29 -4.24
N GLY A 60 11.97 -14.00 -5.32
CA GLY A 60 12.20 -13.40 -6.64
C GLY A 60 13.35 -12.38 -6.69
N GLY A 61 14.38 -12.56 -5.85
CA GLY A 61 15.50 -11.61 -5.75
C GLY A 61 15.11 -10.24 -5.19
N SER A 62 13.95 -10.12 -4.53
CA SER A 62 13.41 -8.84 -4.10
C SER A 62 14.34 -7.99 -3.22
N PRO A 63 15.17 -8.54 -2.30
CA PRO A 63 16.09 -7.69 -1.53
C PRO A 63 17.15 -7.03 -2.41
N GLN A 64 17.75 -7.78 -3.35
CA GLN A 64 18.74 -7.27 -4.30
C GLN A 64 18.12 -6.26 -5.25
N ALA A 65 16.90 -6.56 -5.73
CA ALA A 65 16.21 -5.73 -6.71
C ALA A 65 15.76 -4.39 -6.08
N LEU A 66 15.14 -4.42 -4.89
CA LEU A 66 14.75 -3.20 -4.17
C LEU A 66 15.95 -2.35 -3.77
N ARG A 67 17.10 -2.94 -3.43
CA ARG A 67 18.35 -2.20 -3.14
C ARG A 67 18.79 -1.28 -4.28
N ARG A 68 18.43 -1.61 -5.52
CA ARG A 68 18.76 -0.80 -6.71
C ARG A 68 17.83 0.38 -6.92
N LEU A 69 16.71 0.44 -6.20
CA LEU A 69 15.72 1.51 -6.28
C LEU A 69 15.92 2.60 -5.21
N TYR A 70 16.89 2.43 -4.32
CA TYR A 70 17.27 3.47 -3.38
C TYR A 70 18.02 4.58 -4.12
N ASP A 71 17.65 5.82 -3.81
CA ASP A 71 18.36 7.00 -4.27
C ASP A 71 19.72 7.15 -3.54
N ALA A 72 20.46 8.21 -3.88
CA ALA A 72 21.78 8.48 -3.30
C ALA A 72 21.73 8.81 -1.80
N ASP A 73 20.56 9.17 -1.25
CA ASP A 73 20.38 9.44 0.18
C ASP A 73 19.86 8.22 0.96
N GLY A 74 19.58 7.11 0.27
CA GLY A 74 19.14 5.86 0.88
C GLY A 74 17.66 5.86 1.24
N SER A 75 16.85 6.74 0.66
CA SER A 75 15.41 6.79 0.88
C SER A 75 14.64 5.89 -0.07
N LEU A 76 13.63 5.21 0.49
CA LEU A 76 12.59 4.50 -0.25
C LEU A 76 11.24 5.11 0.12
N LYS A 77 10.55 5.75 -0.83
CA LYS A 77 9.19 6.28 -0.60
C LYS A 77 8.17 5.20 -0.96
N VAL A 78 7.16 4.99 -0.11
CA VAL A 78 6.19 3.90 -0.20
C VAL A 78 4.78 4.44 -0.02
N VAL A 79 3.83 4.12 -0.93
CA VAL A 79 2.41 4.52 -0.82
C VAL A 79 1.54 3.29 -0.59
N GLN A 80 0.81 3.23 0.52
CA GLN A 80 0.08 2.03 0.98
C GLN A 80 -1.37 1.95 0.45
N GLY A 81 -1.93 0.73 0.40
CA GLY A 81 -3.26 0.45 -0.18
C GLY A 81 -4.45 1.13 0.52
N HIS A 82 -4.32 1.50 1.80
CA HIS A 82 -5.34 2.23 2.56
C HIS A 82 -5.23 3.76 2.45
N SER A 83 -4.24 4.29 1.72
CA SER A 83 -4.11 5.73 1.46
C SER A 83 -5.34 6.43 0.87
N PRO A 84 -6.27 5.78 0.13
CA PRO A 84 -7.52 6.41 -0.28
C PRO A 84 -8.39 6.91 0.89
N PHE A 85 -8.26 6.34 2.09
CA PHE A 85 -9.01 6.77 3.28
C PHE A 85 -8.71 8.21 3.70
N GLN A 86 -7.55 8.77 3.33
CA GLN A 86 -7.24 10.20 3.53
C GLN A 86 -8.30 11.12 2.90
N ARG A 87 -8.93 10.71 1.79
CA ARG A 87 -9.99 11.50 1.14
C ARG A 87 -11.31 11.49 1.91
N LEU A 88 -11.50 10.55 2.83
CA LEU A 88 -12.72 10.41 3.63
C LEU A 88 -12.63 11.17 4.95
N VAL A 89 -11.47 11.75 5.28
CA VAL A 89 -11.27 12.58 6.47
C VAL A 89 -12.28 13.72 6.49
N SER A 90 -12.49 14.42 5.37
CA SER A 90 -13.47 15.53 5.29
C SER A 90 -14.90 15.13 5.68
N ARG A 91 -15.26 13.85 5.58
CA ARG A 91 -16.56 13.32 5.96
C ARG A 91 -16.61 12.80 7.40
N PHE A 92 -15.53 12.21 7.89
CA PHE A 92 -15.51 11.43 9.14
C PHE A 92 -14.56 11.99 10.20
N GLU A 93 -13.91 13.13 9.97
CA GLU A 93 -12.87 13.72 10.83
C GLU A 93 -13.25 13.70 12.32
N ASN A 94 -14.47 14.12 12.64
CA ASN A 94 -14.95 14.26 14.02
C ASN A 94 -15.95 13.18 14.45
N GLU A 95 -16.20 12.19 13.59
CA GLU A 95 -17.15 11.10 13.84
C GLU A 95 -16.44 9.89 14.45
N LEU A 96 -17.10 9.19 15.38
CA LEU A 96 -16.57 7.94 15.92
C LEU A 96 -16.52 6.86 14.84
N ILE A 97 -15.31 6.35 14.55
CA ILE A 97 -15.08 5.25 13.62
C ILE A 97 -14.35 4.08 14.29
N VAL A 98 -14.52 2.89 13.71
CA VAL A 98 -13.79 1.68 14.10
C VAL A 98 -12.82 1.29 12.99
N ALA A 99 -11.55 1.10 13.33
CA ALA A 99 -10.49 0.67 12.42
C ALA A 99 -10.14 -0.81 12.65
N ILE A 100 -10.27 -1.61 11.59
CA ILE A 100 -10.15 -3.07 11.63
C ILE A 100 -8.93 -3.51 10.83
N GLY A 101 -8.10 -4.37 11.40
CA GLY A 101 -6.98 -5.00 10.71
C GLY A 101 -5.80 -5.30 11.63
N LYS A 102 -4.81 -6.00 11.09
CA LYS A 102 -3.54 -6.29 11.77
C LYS A 102 -2.69 -5.03 12.04
N GLY A 103 -1.88 -5.08 13.10
CA GLY A 103 -0.95 -4.01 13.48
C GLY A 103 -1.68 -2.88 14.20
N GLU A 104 -1.37 -1.64 13.83
CA GLU A 104 -1.92 -0.43 14.47
C GLU A 104 -2.88 0.33 13.53
N PRO A 105 -4.04 -0.23 13.13
CA PRO A 105 -4.93 0.42 12.16
C PRO A 105 -5.51 1.74 12.68
N ALA A 106 -5.71 1.86 13.99
CA ALA A 106 -6.19 3.11 14.61
C ALA A 106 -5.15 4.24 14.47
N ALA A 107 -3.88 3.95 14.75
CA ALA A 107 -2.79 4.93 14.60
C ALA A 107 -2.66 5.45 13.16
N VAL A 108 -2.80 4.56 12.16
CA VAL A 108 -2.79 4.94 10.73
C VAL A 108 -3.93 5.90 10.41
N MET A 109 -5.15 5.65 10.91
CA MET A 109 -6.29 6.52 10.66
C MET A 109 -6.15 7.87 11.39
N LEU A 110 -5.58 7.89 12.60
CA LEU A 110 -5.24 9.12 13.31
C LEU A 110 -4.22 9.96 12.53
N GLU A 111 -3.18 9.33 11.96
CA GLU A 111 -2.19 10.00 11.10
C GLU A 111 -2.82 10.61 9.84
N TYR A 112 -3.89 9.99 9.32
CA TYR A 112 -4.65 10.55 8.20
C TYR A 112 -5.51 11.75 8.59
N GLY A 113 -5.75 12.00 9.87
CA GLY A 113 -6.50 13.15 10.37
C GLY A 113 -7.88 12.83 10.96
N PHE A 114 -8.26 11.56 11.05
CA PHE A 114 -9.46 11.17 11.81
C PHE A 114 -9.20 11.41 13.30
N LYS A 115 -10.16 11.97 14.04
CA LYS A 115 -9.95 12.36 15.46
C LYS A 115 -10.53 11.39 16.47
N LYS A 116 -11.58 10.64 16.09
CA LYS A 116 -12.25 9.67 16.96
C LYS A 116 -12.16 8.27 16.38
N VAL A 117 -11.06 7.58 16.70
CA VAL A 117 -10.75 6.26 16.13
C VAL A 117 -10.52 5.24 17.24
N LEU A 118 -11.27 4.14 17.19
CA LEU A 118 -11.00 2.95 17.99
C LEU A 118 -10.46 1.83 17.11
N SER A 119 -9.51 1.05 17.64
CA SER A 119 -9.21 -0.27 17.06
C SER A 119 -10.39 -1.21 17.29
N ILE A 120 -10.52 -2.25 16.47
CA ILE A 120 -11.57 -3.27 16.69
C ILE A 120 -11.42 -3.95 18.06
N ASP A 121 -10.19 -4.17 18.51
CA ASP A 121 -9.89 -4.80 19.80
C ASP A 121 -10.27 -3.89 20.98
N ASP A 122 -10.05 -2.58 20.86
CA ASP A 122 -10.49 -1.62 21.88
C ASP A 122 -12.01 -1.49 21.87
N TYR A 123 -12.64 -1.36 20.70
CA TYR A 123 -14.09 -1.29 20.58
C TYR A 123 -14.78 -2.52 21.18
N ALA A 124 -14.28 -3.73 20.88
CA ALA A 124 -14.80 -4.97 21.44
C ALA A 124 -14.65 -5.04 22.98
N SER A 125 -13.62 -4.43 23.55
CA SER A 125 -13.38 -4.47 25.01
C SER A 125 -14.44 -3.73 25.86
N TYR A 126 -15.28 -2.90 25.24
CA TYR A 126 -16.42 -2.26 25.92
C TYR A 126 -17.63 -3.20 26.08
N PHE A 127 -17.59 -4.40 25.51
CA PHE A 127 -18.72 -5.33 25.50
C PHE A 127 -18.26 -6.73 25.93
N ASN A 128 -18.66 -7.15 27.13
CA ASN A 128 -18.19 -8.41 27.73
C ASN A 128 -18.46 -9.66 26.85
N ASP A 129 -19.59 -9.67 26.14
CA ASP A 129 -20.08 -10.86 25.43
C ASP A 129 -19.99 -10.75 23.89
N ILE A 130 -19.35 -9.70 23.36
CA ILE A 130 -19.23 -9.52 21.90
C ILE A 130 -18.35 -10.60 21.25
N ASP A 131 -17.42 -11.16 22.01
CA ASP A 131 -16.54 -12.25 21.61
C ASP A 131 -16.68 -13.43 22.59
N PRO A 132 -17.70 -14.29 22.41
CA PRO A 132 -17.97 -15.41 23.32
C PRO A 132 -16.85 -16.46 23.34
N LEU A 133 -15.92 -16.41 22.39
CA LEU A 133 -14.78 -17.33 22.31
C LEU A 133 -13.47 -16.70 22.81
N SER A 134 -13.51 -15.47 23.35
CA SER A 134 -12.34 -14.74 23.84
C SER A 134 -11.49 -15.53 24.84
N GLN A 135 -12.13 -16.32 25.71
CA GLN A 135 -11.45 -17.18 26.69
C GLN A 135 -10.54 -18.26 26.07
N TYR A 136 -10.78 -18.64 24.81
CA TYR A 136 -9.95 -19.60 24.08
C TYR A 136 -8.82 -18.94 23.27
N LYS A 137 -8.76 -17.60 23.25
CA LYS A 137 -7.79 -16.82 22.47
C LYS A 137 -6.60 -16.44 23.37
N SER A 138 -5.51 -17.20 23.24
CA SER A 138 -4.30 -17.03 24.07
C SER A 138 -3.61 -15.66 23.94
N TRP A 139 -3.84 -14.93 22.84
CA TRP A 139 -3.32 -13.57 22.64
C TRP A 139 -4.09 -12.48 23.39
N GLY A 140 -5.35 -12.74 23.79
CA GLY A 140 -6.16 -11.80 24.57
C GLY A 140 -5.55 -11.49 25.94
N LEU A 141 -4.91 -12.49 26.57
CA LEU A 141 -4.21 -12.34 27.86
C LEU A 141 -2.90 -11.52 27.77
N LYS A 142 -2.22 -11.50 26.61
CA LYS A 142 -1.00 -10.68 26.44
C LYS A 142 -1.33 -9.20 26.28
N HIS A 143 -2.38 -8.88 25.51
CA HIS A 143 -2.80 -7.50 25.30
C HIS A 143 -3.42 -6.85 26.56
N SER A 144 -3.96 -7.62 27.50
CA SER A 144 -4.42 -7.09 28.79
C SER A 144 -3.27 -6.79 29.77
N TYR A 145 -2.19 -7.59 29.73
CA TYR A 145 -0.98 -7.33 30.54
C TYR A 145 -0.18 -6.12 30.03
N GLU A 146 -0.03 -5.97 28.71
CA GLU A 146 0.71 -4.84 28.11
C GLU A 146 -0.09 -3.52 28.19
N ARG A 147 -1.43 -3.55 28.07
CA ARG A 147 -2.27 -2.35 28.27
C ARG A 147 -2.16 -1.80 29.69
N ASN A 148 -2.16 -2.65 30.71
CA ASN A 148 -2.07 -2.23 32.12
C ASN A 148 -0.78 -1.47 32.47
N TYR A 149 0.30 -1.63 31.70
CA TYR A 149 1.54 -0.87 31.89
C TYR A 149 1.54 0.51 31.21
N ASN A 150 0.71 0.71 30.18
CA ASN A 150 0.67 1.96 29.39
C ASN A 150 -0.63 2.77 29.56
N SER A 151 -1.65 2.25 30.23
CA SER A 151 -2.97 2.90 30.39
C SER A 151 -3.16 3.66 31.70
N LYS A 152 -2.09 4.19 32.32
CA LYS A 152 -2.26 5.28 33.30
C LYS A 152 -2.45 6.60 32.56
N GLY A 153 -3.71 6.85 32.18
CA GLY A 153 -4.21 8.19 31.90
C GLY A 153 -4.33 8.54 30.43
N LEU A 154 -5.42 8.11 29.79
CA LEU A 154 -6.19 8.93 28.86
C LEU A 154 -7.52 8.19 28.62
N GLN A 155 -8.54 8.55 29.38
CA GLN A 155 -9.92 8.19 29.00
C GLN A 155 -10.15 8.73 27.58
N PRO A 156 -10.72 7.96 26.64
CA PRO A 156 -11.03 8.48 25.32
C PRO A 156 -11.88 9.74 25.45
N LYS A 157 -11.63 10.75 24.62
CA LYS A 157 -12.38 12.03 24.62
C LYS A 157 -13.86 11.88 24.17
N TYR A 158 -14.35 10.65 24.06
CA TYR A 158 -15.64 10.29 23.50
C TYR A 158 -16.15 9.04 24.23
N ASP A 159 -17.46 9.01 24.47
CA ASP A 159 -18.14 7.95 25.20
C ASP A 159 -18.71 6.91 24.20
N VAL A 160 -18.14 5.70 24.25
CA VAL A 160 -18.50 4.60 23.35
C VAL A 160 -19.92 4.10 23.57
N TYR A 161 -20.48 4.29 24.77
CA TYR A 161 -21.84 3.84 25.09
C TYR A 161 -22.92 4.81 24.61
N SER A 162 -22.60 6.10 24.48
CA SER A 162 -23.54 7.14 24.02
C SER A 162 -23.31 7.58 22.57
N GLU A 163 -22.09 7.50 22.05
CA GLU A 163 -21.78 7.88 20.67
C GLU A 163 -21.90 6.67 19.71
N ARG A 164 -22.75 6.80 18.68
CA ARG A 164 -22.91 5.76 17.66
C ARG A 164 -21.73 5.77 16.68
N VAL A 165 -21.11 4.61 16.46
CA VAL A 165 -20.13 4.40 15.38
C VAL A 165 -20.75 4.77 14.02
N LYS A 166 -20.10 5.68 13.28
CA LYS A 166 -20.56 6.15 11.97
C LYS A 166 -19.89 5.46 10.79
N GLY A 167 -18.79 4.74 11.02
CA GLY A 167 -18.08 4.02 9.97
C GLY A 167 -17.15 2.94 10.51
N ALA A 168 -17.10 1.82 9.79
CA ALA A 168 -16.13 0.75 10.02
C ALA A 168 -15.15 0.71 8.83
N PHE A 169 -13.85 0.84 9.11
CA PHE A 169 -12.79 0.90 8.12
C PHE A 169 -11.91 -0.33 8.24
N VAL A 170 -12.01 -1.24 7.28
CA VAL A 170 -11.13 -2.41 7.18
C VAL A 170 -9.83 -1.98 6.49
N VAL A 171 -8.82 -1.64 7.28
CA VAL A 171 -7.52 -1.10 6.84
C VAL A 171 -6.60 -2.21 6.31
N SER A 172 -6.72 -3.41 6.88
CA SER A 172 -5.98 -4.59 6.42
C SER A 172 -6.71 -5.88 6.84
N ASP A 173 -6.19 -7.06 6.48
CA ASP A 173 -6.74 -8.35 6.92
C ASP A 173 -6.97 -8.33 8.45
N PRO A 174 -8.20 -8.58 8.93
CA PRO A 174 -8.41 -8.84 10.34
C PRO A 174 -7.60 -10.05 10.78
N VAL A 175 -7.23 -10.11 12.06
CA VAL A 175 -6.35 -11.17 12.57
C VAL A 175 -7.12 -12.48 12.79
N ASP A 176 -8.38 -12.37 13.19
CA ASP A 176 -9.15 -13.49 13.73
C ASP A 176 -10.42 -13.78 12.90
N TRP A 177 -10.25 -14.45 11.76
CA TRP A 177 -11.37 -14.86 10.90
C TRP A 177 -11.01 -16.02 9.96
N GLY A 178 -9.76 -16.05 9.50
CA GLY A 178 -9.41 -16.85 8.32
C GLY A 178 -8.64 -18.14 8.60
N ARG A 179 -8.14 -18.37 9.82
CA ARG A 179 -7.25 -19.51 10.12
C ARG A 179 -7.92 -20.84 9.82
N ASP A 180 -9.10 -21.05 10.38
CA ASP A 180 -9.75 -22.37 10.33
C ASP A 180 -10.30 -22.64 8.92
N ILE A 181 -10.79 -21.59 8.24
CA ILE A 181 -11.16 -21.64 6.82
C ILE A 181 -9.94 -22.00 5.95
N GLN A 182 -8.81 -21.33 6.18
CA GLN A 182 -7.57 -21.59 5.43
C GLN A 182 -7.04 -23.00 5.65
N ALA A 183 -7.19 -23.55 6.86
CA ALA A 183 -6.74 -24.90 7.20
C ALA A 183 -7.56 -25.98 6.47
N VAL A 184 -8.87 -25.77 6.36
CA VAL A 184 -9.78 -26.69 5.65
C VAL A 184 -9.62 -26.59 4.13
N PHE A 185 -9.29 -25.40 3.61
CA PHE A 185 -9.12 -25.15 2.17
C PHE A 185 -7.68 -24.71 1.85
N PRO A 186 -6.70 -25.64 1.80
CA PRO A 186 -5.27 -25.34 1.70
C PRO A 186 -4.81 -24.95 0.28
N SER A 187 -5.61 -24.17 -0.44
CA SER A 187 -5.27 -23.67 -1.77
C SER A 187 -4.48 -22.35 -1.68
N GLU A 188 -5.04 -21.28 -2.19
CA GLU A 188 -4.45 -19.94 -2.15
C GLU A 188 -4.68 -19.27 -0.78
N ARG A 189 -3.76 -18.38 -0.41
CA ARG A 189 -3.87 -17.63 0.86
C ARG A 189 -5.08 -16.68 0.82
N LEU A 190 -6.09 -16.98 1.63
CA LEU A 190 -7.23 -16.11 1.87
C LEU A 190 -6.78 -14.77 2.47
N GLY A 191 -7.43 -13.68 2.06
CA GLY A 191 -7.17 -12.33 2.56
C GLY A 191 -8.45 -11.50 2.55
N MET A 192 -8.32 -10.17 2.54
CA MET A 192 -9.44 -9.23 2.66
C MET A 192 -10.58 -9.50 1.69
N GLY A 193 -10.29 -9.99 0.48
CA GLY A 193 -11.31 -10.37 -0.49
C GLY A 193 -12.22 -11.50 0.03
N ALA A 194 -11.65 -12.52 0.66
CA ALA A 194 -12.40 -13.62 1.25
C ALA A 194 -13.11 -13.19 2.55
N PHE A 195 -12.47 -12.35 3.37
CA PHE A 195 -13.14 -11.73 4.52
C PHE A 195 -14.39 -10.96 4.10
N ARG A 196 -14.28 -10.12 3.05
CA ARG A 196 -15.41 -9.37 2.49
C ARG A 196 -16.53 -10.29 2.03
N ILE A 197 -16.21 -11.35 1.28
CA ILE A 197 -17.21 -12.32 0.81
C ILE A 197 -17.91 -13.00 2.00
N GLY A 198 -17.16 -13.38 3.04
CA GLY A 198 -17.72 -13.97 4.25
C GLY A 198 -18.65 -13.00 4.99
N LEU A 199 -18.20 -11.75 5.19
CA LEU A 199 -19.00 -10.69 5.82
C LEU A 199 -20.30 -10.41 5.04
N GLU A 200 -20.20 -10.26 3.73
CA GLU A 200 -21.33 -10.04 2.83
C GLU A 200 -22.31 -11.21 2.86
N SER A 201 -21.80 -12.45 2.79
CA SER A 201 -22.63 -13.67 2.84
C SER A 201 -23.41 -13.78 4.15
N ILE A 202 -22.77 -13.51 5.29
CA ILE A 202 -23.42 -13.55 6.61
C ILE A 202 -24.43 -12.40 6.75
N TYR A 203 -24.07 -11.18 6.35
CA TYR A 203 -24.96 -10.04 6.47
C TYR A 203 -26.23 -10.21 5.62
N ASN A 204 -26.07 -10.62 4.37
CA ASN A 204 -27.17 -10.77 3.42
C ASN A 204 -28.08 -11.97 3.73
N SER A 205 -27.61 -12.95 4.52
CA SER A 205 -28.46 -14.09 4.92
C SER A 205 -29.41 -13.74 6.08
N ILE A 206 -29.08 -12.71 6.87
CA ILE A 206 -29.85 -12.30 8.05
C ILE A 206 -30.62 -10.99 7.86
N HIS A 207 -30.26 -10.18 6.85
CA HIS A 207 -30.95 -8.92 6.53
C HIS A 207 -31.65 -9.00 5.17
N SER A 208 -32.79 -8.31 5.06
CA SER A 208 -33.55 -8.22 3.80
C SER A 208 -32.90 -7.32 2.75
N SER A 209 -32.17 -6.29 3.20
CA SER A 209 -31.41 -5.40 2.33
C SER A 209 -29.95 -5.85 2.25
N PRO A 210 -29.32 -5.80 1.06
CA PRO A 210 -27.93 -6.20 0.90
C PRO A 210 -26.99 -5.24 1.64
N LEU A 211 -25.82 -5.76 2.06
CA LEU A 211 -24.78 -4.97 2.68
C LEU A 211 -24.28 -3.88 1.74
N GLU A 212 -24.52 -2.62 2.10
CA GLU A 212 -23.92 -1.49 1.42
C GLU A 212 -22.51 -1.24 1.96
N TYR A 213 -21.51 -1.30 1.08
CA TYR A 213 -20.13 -0.99 1.43
C TYR A 213 -19.38 -0.33 0.28
N THR A 214 -18.34 0.42 0.62
CA THR A 214 -17.37 0.94 -0.36
C THR A 214 -16.10 0.12 -0.27
N SER A 215 -15.70 -0.51 -1.38
CA SER A 215 -14.42 -1.24 -1.44
C SER A 215 -13.37 -0.39 -2.14
N PHE A 216 -12.27 -0.18 -1.42
CA PHE A 216 -11.03 0.33 -1.96
C PHE A 216 -10.05 -0.84 -2.08
N GLY A 217 -9.44 -0.99 -3.25
CA GLY A 217 -8.51 -2.06 -3.54
C GLY A 217 -8.44 -2.33 -5.03
N LYS A 218 -7.35 -2.99 -5.47
CA LYS A 218 -7.26 -3.53 -6.83
C LYS A 218 -8.37 -4.61 -6.99
N PRO A 219 -9.01 -4.77 -8.16
CA PRO A 219 -8.71 -4.13 -9.46
C PRO A 219 -9.47 -2.81 -9.70
N ASN A 220 -9.98 -2.12 -8.68
CA ASN A 220 -10.68 -0.84 -8.88
C ASN A 220 -9.69 0.22 -9.42
N PRO A 221 -9.92 0.81 -10.62
CA PRO A 221 -9.00 1.78 -11.21
C PRO A 221 -8.82 3.04 -10.36
N PHE A 222 -9.75 3.34 -9.45
CA PHE A 222 -9.61 4.45 -8.51
C PHE A 222 -8.35 4.34 -7.64
N VAL A 223 -7.94 3.13 -7.25
CA VAL A 223 -6.73 2.94 -6.43
C VAL A 223 -5.47 3.30 -7.21
N PHE A 224 -5.40 2.91 -8.47
CA PHE A 224 -4.31 3.26 -9.38
C PHE A 224 -4.25 4.77 -9.60
N LYS A 225 -5.38 5.40 -9.93
CA LYS A 225 -5.47 6.87 -10.08
C LYS A 225 -5.11 7.63 -8.80
N ASN A 226 -5.46 7.07 -7.64
CA ASN A 226 -5.05 7.66 -6.36
C ASN A 226 -3.54 7.55 -6.15
N ALA A 227 -2.95 6.39 -6.45
CA ALA A 227 -1.51 6.19 -6.34
C ALA A 227 -0.72 7.09 -7.30
N GLU A 228 -1.19 7.23 -8.55
CA GLU A 228 -0.66 8.18 -9.52
C GLU A 228 -0.69 9.61 -8.96
N SER A 229 -1.83 10.05 -8.41
CA SER A 229 -1.95 11.38 -7.82
C SER A 229 -0.99 11.59 -6.64
N ILE A 230 -0.81 10.59 -5.78
CA ILE A 230 0.14 10.67 -4.66
C ILE A 230 1.58 10.73 -5.18
N LEU A 231 1.94 9.88 -6.14
CA LEU A 231 3.26 9.89 -6.78
C LEU A 231 3.55 11.25 -7.44
N THR A 232 2.59 11.81 -8.18
CA THR A 232 2.72 13.12 -8.81
C THR A 232 2.96 14.22 -7.79
N LYS A 233 2.23 14.21 -6.67
CA LYS A 233 2.43 15.18 -5.57
C LYS A 233 3.83 15.05 -4.97
N LEU A 234 4.31 13.83 -4.75
CA LEU A 234 5.66 13.59 -4.23
C LEU A 234 6.74 14.14 -5.17
N VAL A 235 6.62 13.87 -6.47
CA VAL A 235 7.57 14.39 -7.47
C VAL A 235 7.51 15.91 -7.57
N THR A 236 6.33 16.50 -7.56
CA THR A 236 6.14 17.96 -7.60
C THR A 236 6.84 18.64 -6.42
N HIS A 237 6.72 18.07 -5.21
CA HIS A 237 7.38 18.60 -4.01
C HIS A 237 8.91 18.45 -4.05
N MET A 238 9.43 17.38 -4.66
CA MET A 238 10.89 17.17 -4.78
C MET A 238 11.54 18.10 -5.81
N CYS A 239 10.87 18.35 -6.93
CA CYS A 239 11.49 19.06 -8.05
C CYS A 239 11.51 20.60 -7.90
N GLN A 240 10.99 21.20 -6.81
CA GLN A 240 10.91 22.66 -6.62
C GLN A 240 10.46 23.43 -7.88
N VAL A 241 9.59 22.82 -8.71
CA VAL A 241 9.16 23.46 -9.94
C VAL A 241 8.29 24.64 -9.53
N LYS A 242 8.85 25.85 -9.67
CA LYS A 242 8.04 27.07 -9.65
C LYS A 242 6.92 26.86 -10.66
N GLU A 243 5.68 26.95 -10.21
CA GLU A 243 4.50 27.09 -11.07
C GLU A 243 4.69 28.33 -11.93
N THR A 244 5.41 28.20 -13.04
CA THR A 244 5.46 29.21 -14.08
C THR A 244 4.72 28.65 -15.29
N MET A 245 3.50 29.17 -15.44
CA MET A 245 2.86 29.50 -16.72
C MET A 245 2.90 28.40 -17.79
N MET A 246 2.13 27.32 -17.58
CA MET A 246 1.24 26.64 -18.54
C MET A 246 0.86 25.29 -17.92
N GLY A 247 -0.42 24.92 -18.00
CA GLY A 247 -1.06 23.81 -17.28
C GLY A 247 -0.61 22.38 -17.63
N GLU A 248 0.67 22.15 -17.89
CA GLU A 248 1.22 20.81 -17.99
C GLU A 248 1.29 20.15 -16.61
N LYS A 249 0.29 19.30 -16.33
CA LYS A 249 0.30 18.43 -15.15
C LYS A 249 1.62 17.67 -15.09
N CYS A 250 2.17 17.59 -13.89
CA CYS A 250 3.32 16.76 -13.54
C CYS A 250 2.95 15.25 -13.65
N ALA A 251 2.70 14.75 -14.87
CA ALA A 251 2.32 13.35 -15.17
C ALA A 251 3.55 12.50 -15.53
N PHE A 252 3.61 11.28 -15.00
CA PHE A 252 4.62 10.28 -15.39
C PHE A 252 4.40 9.82 -16.82
N ASN A 253 5.48 9.51 -17.54
CA ASN A 253 5.38 8.88 -18.86
C ASN A 253 4.90 7.43 -18.73
N THR A 254 5.44 6.71 -17.74
CA THR A 254 5.08 5.33 -17.45
C THR A 254 5.07 5.06 -15.95
N ILE A 255 4.07 4.32 -15.47
CA ILE A 255 4.07 3.74 -14.11
C ILE A 255 3.96 2.22 -14.22
N TYR A 256 4.99 1.51 -13.78
CA TYR A 256 5.09 0.06 -13.89
C TYR A 256 4.39 -0.66 -12.73
N MET A 257 3.21 -1.25 -12.96
CA MET A 257 2.56 -2.15 -12.00
C MET A 257 3.12 -3.56 -12.12
N ILE A 258 3.88 -4.00 -11.13
CA ILE A 258 4.44 -5.34 -11.00
C ILE A 258 3.57 -6.13 -10.02
N GLY A 259 2.91 -7.19 -10.51
CA GLY A 259 1.96 -8.00 -9.75
C GLY A 259 2.05 -9.47 -10.10
N ASP A 260 1.51 -10.34 -9.25
CA ASP A 260 1.43 -11.79 -9.47
C ASP A 260 0.01 -12.25 -9.81
N ASN A 261 -1.01 -11.40 -9.66
CA ASN A 261 -2.41 -11.75 -9.85
C ASN A 261 -3.01 -11.08 -11.11
N PRO A 262 -3.32 -11.84 -12.18
CA PRO A 262 -3.85 -11.30 -13.43
C PRO A 262 -5.19 -10.57 -13.26
N LYS A 263 -6.11 -11.15 -12.47
CA LYS A 263 -7.46 -10.61 -12.28
C LYS A 263 -7.46 -9.33 -11.42
N VAL A 264 -6.42 -9.12 -10.61
CA VAL A 264 -6.34 -8.05 -9.62
C VAL A 264 -5.34 -6.97 -10.03
N ASP A 265 -4.07 -7.32 -10.18
CA ASP A 265 -2.99 -6.37 -10.45
C ASP A 265 -3.03 -5.89 -11.89
N ILE A 266 -3.01 -6.85 -12.81
CA ILE A 266 -2.90 -6.60 -14.25
C ILE A 266 -4.19 -5.98 -14.77
N ASN A 267 -5.33 -6.59 -14.47
CA ASN A 267 -6.64 -6.05 -14.81
C ASN A 267 -6.86 -4.66 -14.19
N GLY A 268 -6.37 -4.42 -12.98
CA GLY A 268 -6.47 -3.12 -12.31
C GLY A 268 -5.68 -2.04 -13.03
N ALA A 269 -4.41 -2.32 -13.37
CA ALA A 269 -3.56 -1.42 -14.15
C ALA A 269 -4.14 -1.15 -15.53
N LYS A 270 -4.59 -2.20 -16.23
CA LYS A 270 -5.22 -2.09 -17.56
C LYS A 270 -6.48 -1.24 -17.54
N LYS A 271 -7.34 -1.42 -16.53
CA LYS A 271 -8.55 -0.58 -16.34
C LYS A 271 -8.23 0.87 -15.99
N ALA A 272 -7.11 1.11 -15.31
CA ALA A 272 -6.66 2.46 -15.00
C ALA A 272 -6.18 3.19 -16.27
N GLY A 273 -5.63 2.45 -17.24
CA GLY A 273 -5.16 2.96 -18.52
C GLY A 273 -3.81 3.66 -18.41
N HIS A 274 -3.42 4.44 -19.41
CA HIS A 274 -2.19 5.23 -19.36
C HIS A 274 -2.18 6.16 -18.12
N PRO A 275 -1.05 6.28 -17.36
CA PRO A 275 0.31 5.86 -17.69
C PRO A 275 0.70 4.44 -17.23
N TRP A 276 -0.25 3.58 -16.86
CA TRP A 276 0.05 2.27 -16.27
C TRP A 276 0.57 1.26 -17.31
N PHE A 277 1.70 0.64 -16.99
CA PHE A 277 2.29 -0.49 -17.72
C PHE A 277 2.35 -1.69 -16.77
N SER A 278 1.76 -2.81 -17.15
CA SER A 278 1.59 -3.99 -16.31
C SER A 278 2.66 -5.06 -16.56
N ILE A 279 3.33 -5.49 -15.50
CA ILE A 279 4.31 -6.58 -15.52
C ILE A 279 3.80 -7.69 -14.59
N LEU A 280 3.59 -8.88 -15.16
CA LEU A 280 3.11 -10.06 -14.43
C LEU A 280 4.28 -10.97 -14.06
N THR A 281 4.46 -11.25 -12.76
CA THR A 281 5.49 -12.17 -12.27
C THR A 281 4.94 -13.58 -12.07
N ARG A 282 5.82 -14.60 -12.11
CA ARG A 282 5.44 -16.02 -11.90
C ARG A 282 5.68 -16.53 -10.48
N THR A 283 5.95 -15.62 -9.55
CA THR A 283 6.34 -15.95 -8.17
C THR A 283 5.16 -16.18 -7.23
N GLY A 284 3.92 -15.99 -7.68
CA GLY A 284 2.74 -15.98 -6.82
C GLY A 284 1.55 -16.79 -7.35
N VAL A 285 0.38 -16.15 -7.46
CA VAL A 285 -0.87 -16.70 -7.99
C VAL A 285 -0.67 -17.18 -9.42
N PHE A 286 -0.10 -16.34 -10.27
CA PHE A 286 0.22 -16.71 -11.64
C PHE A 286 1.49 -17.55 -11.71
N ARG A 287 1.43 -18.66 -12.47
CA ARG A 287 2.56 -19.59 -12.67
C ARG A 287 2.68 -20.14 -14.08
N SER A 288 1.76 -19.75 -14.98
CA SER A 288 1.76 -20.28 -16.35
C SER A 288 2.96 -19.78 -17.14
N LYS A 289 3.39 -20.57 -18.13
CA LYS A 289 4.52 -20.21 -18.99
C LYS A 289 4.16 -19.03 -19.91
N ASP A 290 3.01 -19.07 -20.54
CA ASP A 290 2.54 -18.02 -21.45
C ASP A 290 1.90 -16.86 -20.68
N ASN A 291 1.35 -15.87 -21.39
CA ASN A 291 0.61 -14.78 -20.75
C ASN A 291 -0.80 -15.25 -20.35
N HIS A 292 -1.43 -14.58 -19.39
CA HIS A 292 -2.78 -14.97 -18.93
C HIS A 292 -3.82 -14.70 -20.03
N GLU A 293 -4.57 -15.71 -20.45
CA GLU A 293 -5.50 -15.64 -21.59
C GLU A 293 -6.53 -14.50 -21.47
N GLN A 294 -7.19 -14.39 -20.31
CA GLN A 294 -8.27 -13.42 -20.12
C GLN A 294 -7.79 -12.03 -19.66
N TYR A 295 -6.59 -11.95 -19.08
CA TYR A 295 -6.06 -10.75 -18.43
C TYR A 295 -4.57 -10.61 -18.77
N PRO A 296 -4.23 -10.47 -20.07
CA PRO A 296 -2.84 -10.45 -20.49
C PRO A 296 -2.16 -9.17 -19.99
N ALA A 297 -0.94 -9.33 -19.45
CA ALA A 297 -0.07 -8.22 -19.06
C ALA A 297 0.73 -7.69 -20.24
N ASP A 298 1.28 -6.48 -20.11
CA ASP A 298 2.15 -5.89 -21.14
C ASP A 298 3.50 -6.60 -21.21
N LEU A 299 3.97 -7.13 -20.07
CA LEU A 299 5.15 -7.99 -19.99
C LEU A 299 4.92 -9.10 -18.95
N VAL A 300 5.45 -10.30 -19.21
CA VAL A 300 5.46 -11.39 -18.23
C VAL A 300 6.89 -11.83 -17.96
N VAL A 301 7.28 -11.87 -16.68
CA VAL A 301 8.63 -12.21 -16.23
C VAL A 301 8.59 -13.25 -15.12
N ASP A 302 9.73 -13.87 -14.83
CA ASP A 302 9.76 -14.91 -13.80
C ASP A 302 9.73 -14.30 -12.40
N THR A 303 10.49 -13.22 -12.18
CA THR A 303 10.66 -12.62 -10.86
C THR A 303 10.57 -11.09 -10.87
N VAL A 304 10.45 -10.50 -9.67
CA VAL A 304 10.52 -9.03 -9.51
C VAL A 304 11.91 -8.48 -9.84
N GLY A 305 12.97 -9.28 -9.68
CA GLY A 305 14.31 -8.93 -10.15
C GLY A 305 14.34 -8.67 -11.65
N ASP A 306 13.80 -9.60 -12.43
CA ASP A 306 13.72 -9.50 -13.89
C ASP A 306 12.88 -8.28 -14.33
N ALA A 307 11.79 -7.99 -13.61
CA ALA A 307 10.97 -6.81 -13.85
C ALA A 307 11.78 -5.51 -13.67
N ILE A 308 12.55 -5.41 -12.57
CA ILE A 308 13.38 -4.24 -12.28
C ILE A 308 14.53 -4.13 -13.30
N ASP A 309 15.13 -5.24 -13.71
CA ASP A 309 16.15 -5.26 -14.77
C ASP A 309 15.62 -4.71 -16.09
N PHE A 310 14.43 -5.16 -16.49
CA PHE A 310 13.75 -4.63 -17.66
C PHE A 310 13.49 -3.13 -17.56
N ILE A 311 12.92 -2.67 -16.45
CA ILE A 311 12.58 -1.24 -16.26
C ILE A 311 13.83 -0.37 -16.32
N LEU A 312 14.88 -0.73 -15.57
CA LEU A 312 16.11 0.05 -15.54
C LEU A 312 16.82 0.05 -16.90
N LYS A 313 16.81 -1.08 -17.61
CA LYS A 313 17.33 -1.13 -18.99
C LYS A 313 16.49 -0.29 -19.96
N LYS A 314 15.20 -0.12 -19.73
CA LYS A 314 14.33 0.65 -20.63
C LYS A 314 14.41 2.16 -20.36
N GLU A 315 14.47 2.55 -19.09
CA GLU A 315 14.33 3.95 -18.67
C GLU A 315 15.67 4.65 -18.38
N CYS A 316 16.77 3.91 -18.23
CA CYS A 316 18.09 4.47 -17.91
C CYS A 316 19.11 4.37 -19.06
N THR A 317 18.63 4.18 -20.30
CA THR A 317 19.47 4.26 -21.52
C THR A 317 19.13 5.53 -22.28
#